data_AF-D2KZX8-F1
#
_entry.id   AF-D2KZX8-F1
#
_cell.length_a   1.000
_cell.length_b   1.000
_cell.length_c   1.000
_cell.angle_alpha   90.00
_cell.angle_beta   90.00
_cell.angle_gamma   90.00
#
_symmetry.space_group_name_H-M   'P 1'
#
loop_
_entity.id
_entity.type
_entity.pdbx_description
1 polymer ?
#
loop_
_entity_poly.entity_id
_entity_poly.type
_entity_poly.pdbx_seq_one_letter_code
_entity_poly.pdbx_strand_id
1 'polypeptide(L)'
;AIQQLNDDIKRTIIVGMDTAHSVLEKRLGVEVTPETINEYMETINHALPGGAVVQEHMVEVHPGLVGDCYAKLFTGDDSLADELDSRYVIDINKQFPEDQAKMLKEYIGNKTYQISRVPSLVVRVCDGGTVSRWSAMQIGMSFIAAYKLCAGEAAIADFSYAAKHADVISMGSILPARRARGPNEPGGVPFGVMADIIQTSRVSDDPAKVSLEVIAAAATIYDQIWLGSYMSGGVGFTQYATAAYTDDILDDFVYYGMEYVDDKYGICGTKATNEVVHDIAAEVTMYGLEQYEYPALMEDHFGGSQRTAVVSAAAGCSVAFATGNSNAGINGWYLSQILHKEAHSRLGFYGYDLQDQCGASNSLSIRSDEGLIHELRGP
;
A
#
# COMPACT_ATOMS: atom_id res chain seq x y z
N ALA A 1 17.44 3.44 -2.21
CA ALA A 1 16.04 3.67 -2.60
C ALA A 1 15.17 2.44 -2.30
N ILE A 2 15.30 1.34 -3.04
CA ILE A 2 14.44 0.14 -2.90
C ILE A 2 14.32 -0.37 -1.45
N GLN A 3 15.46 -0.58 -0.76
CA GLN A 3 15.43 -1.01 0.65
C GLN A 3 14.69 -0.01 1.55
N GLN A 4 14.87 1.29 1.31
CA GLN A 4 14.22 2.33 2.11
C GLN A 4 12.72 2.42 1.82
N LEU A 5 12.27 2.19 0.57
CA LEU A 5 10.85 2.09 0.25
C LEU A 5 10.20 0.96 1.05
N ASN A 6 10.84 -0.22 1.08
CA ASN A 6 10.40 -1.33 1.92
C ASN A 6 10.40 -0.96 3.41
N ASP A 7 11.48 -0.35 3.91
CA ASP A 7 11.61 0.03 5.32
C ASP A 7 10.56 1.08 5.72
N ASP A 8 10.28 2.07 4.88
CA ASP A 8 9.28 3.11 5.10
C ASP A 8 7.85 2.57 5.13
N ILE A 9 7.53 1.57 4.29
CA ILE A 9 6.25 0.83 4.37
C ILE A 9 6.22 0.03 5.67
N LYS A 10 7.24 -0.81 5.89
CA LYS A 10 7.32 -1.74 7.01
C LYS A 10 7.20 -1.04 8.36
N ARG A 11 7.93 0.07 8.55
CA ARG A 11 8.02 0.84 9.81
C ARG A 11 6.82 1.76 10.09
N THR A 12 5.82 1.77 9.23
CA THR A 12 4.64 2.63 9.37
C THR A 12 3.46 1.88 9.98
N ILE A 13 2.75 2.53 10.88
CA ILE A 13 1.48 2.06 11.43
C ILE A 13 0.53 3.24 11.63
N ILE A 14 -0.75 3.04 11.36
CA ILE A 14 -1.79 4.04 11.59
C ILE A 14 -2.61 3.59 12.82
N VAL A 15 -2.89 4.51 13.74
CA VAL A 15 -3.60 4.25 14.98
C VAL A 15 -4.67 5.32 15.19
N GLY A 16 -5.93 4.91 15.34
CA GLY A 16 -7.02 5.82 15.69
C GLY A 16 -6.85 6.40 17.10
N MET A 17 -7.16 7.68 17.25
CA MET A 17 -7.07 8.40 18.52
C MET A 17 -8.42 8.48 19.25
N ASP A 18 -9.53 8.32 18.52
CA ASP A 18 -10.89 8.47 19.05
C ASP A 18 -11.21 7.53 20.22
N THR A 19 -10.82 6.26 20.16
CA THR A 19 -11.04 5.34 21.29
C THR A 19 -10.22 5.76 22.51
N ALA A 20 -8.97 6.19 22.31
CA ALA A 20 -8.12 6.69 23.39
C ALA A 20 -8.69 7.96 24.03
N HIS A 21 -9.15 8.91 23.20
CA HIS A 21 -9.84 10.12 23.68
C HIS A 21 -11.13 9.78 24.43
N SER A 22 -11.92 8.83 23.95
CA SER A 22 -13.11 8.37 24.66
C SER A 22 -12.79 7.71 26.01
N VAL A 23 -11.62 7.07 26.16
CA VAL A 23 -11.18 6.54 27.48
C VAL A 23 -10.86 7.70 28.42
N LEU A 24 -10.14 8.72 27.96
CA LEU A 24 -9.86 9.93 28.74
C LEU A 24 -11.14 10.59 29.24
N GLU A 25 -12.08 10.87 28.34
CA GLU A 25 -13.29 11.61 28.67
C GLU A 25 -14.26 10.79 29.52
N LYS A 26 -14.54 9.54 29.13
CA LYS A 26 -15.62 8.76 29.76
C LYS A 26 -15.17 7.99 30.98
N ARG A 27 -13.93 7.46 30.99
CA ARG A 27 -13.43 6.63 32.09
C ARG A 27 -12.67 7.45 33.11
N LEU A 28 -11.91 8.46 32.66
CA LEU A 28 -11.02 9.24 33.53
C LEU A 28 -11.56 10.64 33.82
N GLY A 29 -12.58 11.11 33.10
CA GLY A 29 -13.14 12.45 33.27
C GLY A 29 -12.14 13.55 32.87
N VAL A 30 -11.21 13.24 31.98
CA VAL A 30 -10.17 14.15 31.48
C VAL A 30 -10.63 14.71 30.14
N GLU A 31 -10.62 16.05 30.04
CA GLU A 31 -10.99 16.75 28.82
C GLU A 31 -9.90 16.62 27.75
N VAL A 32 -10.31 16.47 26.49
CA VAL A 32 -9.42 16.44 25.33
C VAL A 32 -9.69 17.69 24.49
N THR A 33 -8.65 18.49 24.29
CA THR A 33 -8.71 19.73 23.48
C THR A 33 -7.57 19.74 22.46
N PRO A 34 -7.59 20.64 21.46
CA PRO A 34 -6.46 20.79 20.54
C PRO A 34 -5.15 21.12 21.26
N GLU A 35 -5.21 21.86 22.39
CA GLU A 35 -4.05 22.12 23.24
C GLU A 35 -3.48 20.84 23.88
N THR A 36 -4.33 19.97 24.44
CA THR A 36 -3.87 18.71 25.04
C THR A 36 -3.39 17.72 23.98
N ILE A 37 -3.97 17.75 22.78
CA ILE A 37 -3.50 16.95 21.64
C ILE A 37 -2.11 17.46 21.19
N ASN A 38 -1.88 18.78 21.15
CA ASN A 38 -0.56 19.32 20.83
C ASN A 38 0.50 18.93 21.88
N GLU A 39 0.19 19.00 23.17
CA GLU A 39 1.09 18.52 24.25
C GLU A 39 1.38 17.02 24.12
N TYR A 40 0.36 16.22 23.78
CA TYR A 40 0.53 14.80 23.46
C TYR A 40 1.44 14.59 22.24
N MET A 41 1.24 15.34 21.16
CA MET A 41 2.01 15.21 19.93
C MET A 41 3.47 15.62 20.09
N GLU A 42 3.76 16.60 20.95
CA GLU A 42 5.13 16.91 21.37
C GLU A 42 5.74 15.75 22.16
N THR A 43 4.98 15.22 23.13
CA THR A 43 5.43 14.12 24.00
C THR A 43 5.73 12.83 23.21
N ILE A 44 4.84 12.42 22.30
CA ILE A 44 5.04 11.21 21.48
C ILE A 44 6.20 11.36 20.51
N ASN A 45 6.50 12.56 20.00
CA ASN A 45 7.66 12.77 19.13
C ASN A 45 9.00 12.71 19.89
N HIS A 46 9.02 12.91 21.21
CA HIS A 46 10.16 12.57 22.07
C HIS A 46 10.20 11.08 22.41
N ALA A 47 9.05 10.48 22.75
CA ALA A 47 8.99 9.10 23.23
C ALA A 47 9.13 8.05 22.12
N LEU A 48 8.55 8.29 20.94
CA LEU A 48 8.50 7.31 19.85
C LEU A 48 9.89 6.86 19.35
N PRO A 49 10.89 7.75 19.23
CA PRO A 49 12.27 7.35 18.90
C PRO A 49 13.01 6.58 20.01
N GLY A 50 12.42 6.46 21.21
CA GLY A 50 13.01 5.78 22.37
C GLY A 50 13.45 6.72 23.51
N GLY A 51 12.81 7.89 23.63
CA GLY A 51 12.98 8.80 24.77
C GLY A 51 12.09 8.44 25.97
N ALA A 52 12.59 8.64 27.19
CA ALA A 52 11.86 8.37 28.42
C ALA A 52 11.06 9.59 28.89
N VAL A 53 9.87 9.36 29.46
CA VAL A 53 8.94 10.43 29.88
C VAL A 53 8.40 10.31 31.31
N VAL A 54 8.72 9.22 32.04
CA VAL A 54 8.17 8.99 33.40
C VAL A 54 9.22 8.50 34.38
N GLN A 55 9.90 7.39 34.07
CA GLN A 55 10.80 6.76 35.03
C GLN A 55 12.13 7.51 35.15
N GLU A 56 12.67 7.56 36.37
CA GLU A 56 14.03 8.05 36.65
C GLU A 56 15.08 7.04 36.18
N HIS A 57 16.31 7.52 35.89
CA HIS A 57 17.48 6.71 35.57
C HIS A 57 17.31 5.81 34.32
N MET A 58 16.53 6.28 33.34
CA MET A 58 16.37 5.59 32.06
C MET A 58 17.59 5.79 31.16
N VAL A 59 17.81 4.80 30.29
CA VAL A 59 18.73 4.91 29.16
C VAL A 59 17.90 5.06 27.89
N GLU A 60 18.37 5.90 26.97
CA GLU A 60 17.61 6.30 25.78
C GLU A 60 18.38 5.96 24.51
N VAL A 61 17.67 5.90 23.39
CA VAL A 61 18.28 5.71 22.06
C VAL A 61 18.94 7.01 21.63
N HIS A 62 20.16 6.94 21.08
CA HIS A 62 20.87 8.12 20.60
C HIS A 62 20.07 8.82 19.48
N PRO A 63 19.64 10.09 19.61
CA PRO A 63 18.75 10.75 18.65
C PRO A 63 19.30 10.78 17.20
N GLY A 64 20.63 10.88 17.05
CA GLY A 64 21.29 10.80 15.74
C GLY A 64 21.16 9.47 14.99
N LEU A 65 20.66 8.40 15.62
CA LEU A 65 20.39 7.09 14.99
C LEU A 65 18.92 6.90 14.59
N VAL A 66 18.03 7.77 15.05
CA VAL A 66 16.58 7.62 14.94
C VAL A 66 15.90 8.90 14.44
N GLY A 67 16.65 9.74 13.73
CA GLY A 67 16.14 11.01 13.18
C GLY A 67 15.07 10.86 12.09
N ASP A 68 14.86 9.63 11.59
CA ASP A 68 13.80 9.28 10.65
C ASP A 68 12.47 8.87 11.33
N CYS A 69 12.47 8.75 12.66
CA CYS A 69 11.33 8.36 13.47
C CYS A 69 10.49 9.57 13.88
N TYR A 70 9.18 9.50 13.70
CA TYR A 70 8.26 10.57 14.09
C TYR A 70 6.81 10.09 14.13
N ALA A 71 5.96 10.86 14.81
CA ALA A 71 4.52 10.73 14.76
C ALA A 71 3.91 12.00 14.14
N LYS A 72 2.96 11.80 13.21
CA LYS A 72 2.07 12.84 12.71
C LYS A 72 0.63 12.41 12.88
N LEU A 73 -0.32 13.30 12.64
CA LEU A 73 -1.73 12.98 12.63
C LEU A 73 -2.47 13.61 11.45
N PHE A 74 -3.65 13.08 11.13
CA PHE A 74 -4.61 13.69 10.22
C PHE A 74 -6.03 13.49 10.75
N THR A 75 -6.94 14.36 10.35
CA THR A 75 -8.37 14.31 10.68
C THR A 75 -9.18 14.87 9.51
N GLY A 76 -10.43 14.43 9.36
CA GLY A 76 -11.38 15.04 8.42
C GLY A 76 -12.11 16.26 9.00
N ASP A 77 -11.91 16.57 10.28
CA ASP A 77 -12.40 17.78 10.93
C ASP A 77 -11.43 18.95 10.71
N ASP A 78 -11.75 19.83 9.75
CA ASP A 78 -10.93 21.00 9.43
C ASP A 78 -10.78 21.96 10.63
N SER A 79 -11.80 22.05 11.50
CA SER A 79 -11.73 22.94 12.67
C SER A 79 -10.72 22.46 13.70
N LEU A 80 -10.66 21.15 13.92
CA LEU A 80 -9.62 20.54 14.74
C LEU A 80 -8.24 20.67 14.07
N ALA A 81 -8.14 20.40 12.77
CA ALA A 81 -6.87 20.48 12.03
C ALA A 81 -6.24 21.88 12.09
N ASP A 82 -7.05 22.94 12.02
CA ASP A 82 -6.61 24.34 12.05
C ASP A 82 -6.06 24.78 13.42
N GLU A 83 -6.50 24.14 14.51
CA GLU A 83 -6.05 24.44 15.89
C GLU A 83 -4.81 23.65 16.31
N LEU A 84 -4.44 22.63 15.54
CA LEU A 84 -3.28 21.78 15.82
C LEU A 84 -1.98 22.38 15.28
N ASP A 85 -0.87 22.09 15.95
CA ASP A 85 0.44 22.54 15.48
C ASP A 85 0.78 21.88 14.13
N SER A 86 0.91 22.72 13.11
CA SER A 86 1.22 22.33 11.73
C SER A 86 2.46 21.42 11.58
N ARG A 87 3.39 21.39 12.55
CA ARG A 87 4.52 20.45 12.56
C ARG A 87 4.05 18.99 12.58
N TYR A 88 2.94 18.72 13.25
CA TYR A 88 2.41 17.37 13.49
C TYR A 88 1.29 16.98 12.52
N VAL A 89 0.69 17.94 11.81
CA VAL A 89 -0.47 17.69 10.95
C VAL A 89 -0.03 17.27 9.54
N ILE A 90 -0.69 16.24 9.01
CA ILE A 90 -0.76 15.95 7.57
C ILE A 90 -2.04 16.62 7.07
N ASP A 91 -1.87 17.83 6.54
CA ASP A 91 -2.96 18.66 6.05
C ASP A 91 -3.53 18.09 4.75
N ILE A 92 -4.72 17.50 4.82
CA ILE A 92 -5.41 16.86 3.68
C ILE A 92 -5.67 17.89 2.58
N ASN A 93 -6.09 19.11 2.92
CA ASN A 93 -6.41 20.16 1.96
C ASN A 93 -5.15 20.66 1.21
N LYS A 94 -3.99 20.58 1.86
CA LYS A 94 -2.70 20.92 1.25
C LYS A 94 -2.10 19.78 0.43
N GLN A 95 -2.27 18.53 0.86
CA GLN A 95 -1.61 17.39 0.22
C GLN A 95 -2.34 16.89 -1.04
N PHE A 96 -3.66 17.11 -1.13
CA PHE A 96 -4.52 16.54 -2.16
C PHE A 96 -5.24 17.64 -2.96
N PRO A 97 -5.53 17.39 -4.26
CA PRO A 97 -6.46 18.22 -5.02
C PRO A 97 -7.83 18.32 -4.32
N GLU A 98 -8.56 19.41 -4.55
CA GLU A 98 -9.79 19.74 -3.82
C GLU A 98 -10.83 18.59 -3.82
N ASP A 99 -11.08 17.98 -4.97
CA ASP A 99 -12.04 16.89 -5.10
C ASP A 99 -11.60 15.64 -4.32
N GLN A 100 -10.31 15.30 -4.35
CA GLN A 100 -9.75 14.18 -3.58
C GLN A 100 -9.76 14.49 -2.08
N ALA A 101 -9.38 15.70 -1.68
CA ALA A 101 -9.39 16.13 -0.28
C ALA A 101 -10.81 16.03 0.29
N LYS A 102 -11.81 16.51 -0.45
CA LYS A 102 -13.23 16.41 -0.06
C LYS A 102 -13.66 14.95 0.11
N MET A 103 -13.35 14.10 -0.86
CA MET A 103 -13.65 12.66 -0.81
C MET A 103 -13.02 11.99 0.41
N LEU A 104 -11.74 12.24 0.67
CA LEU A 104 -11.02 11.67 1.81
C LEU A 104 -11.63 12.11 3.15
N LYS A 105 -11.94 13.40 3.31
CA LYS A 105 -12.58 13.91 4.52
C LYS A 105 -13.98 13.34 4.74
N GLU A 106 -14.74 13.08 3.67
CA GLU A 106 -16.03 12.39 3.76
C GLU A 106 -15.89 10.96 4.28
N TYR A 107 -14.89 10.20 3.81
CA TYR A 107 -14.64 8.83 4.29
C TYR A 107 -14.11 8.77 5.72
N ILE A 108 -13.25 9.72 6.10
CA ILE A 108 -12.64 9.79 7.44
C ILE A 108 -13.67 10.28 8.47
N GLY A 109 -14.53 11.24 8.08
CA GLY A 109 -15.38 11.98 9.00
C GLY A 109 -14.57 12.75 10.04
N ASN A 110 -15.09 12.86 11.27
CA ASN A 110 -14.42 13.59 12.34
C ASN A 110 -13.37 12.74 13.09
N LYS A 111 -12.99 11.59 12.55
CA LYS A 111 -12.01 10.71 13.19
C LYS A 111 -10.61 11.28 13.07
N THR A 112 -9.80 11.05 14.10
CA THR A 112 -8.40 11.46 14.14
C THR A 112 -7.49 10.25 14.16
N TYR A 113 -6.51 10.24 13.27
CA TYR A 113 -5.56 9.14 13.13
C TYR A 113 -4.14 9.64 13.32
N GLN A 114 -3.38 8.92 14.15
CA GLN A 114 -1.94 9.05 14.25
C GLN A 114 -1.26 8.14 13.23
N ILE A 115 -0.25 8.66 12.52
CA ILE A 115 0.72 7.88 11.76
C ILE A 115 2.01 7.84 12.56
N SER A 116 2.38 6.65 13.04
CA SER A 116 3.68 6.41 13.66
C SER A 116 4.63 5.81 12.63
N ARG A 117 5.78 6.47 12.41
CA ARG A 117 6.89 5.88 11.70
C ARG A 117 8.00 5.55 12.69
N VAL A 118 8.14 4.26 13.00
CA VAL A 118 9.17 3.70 13.88
C VAL A 118 10.56 3.86 13.22
N PRO A 119 11.69 3.88 13.96
CA PRO A 119 12.99 4.06 13.33
C PRO A 119 13.30 2.95 12.32
N SER A 120 13.89 3.29 11.17
CA SER A 120 14.27 2.31 10.14
C SER A 120 15.23 1.26 10.71
N LEU A 121 16.14 1.67 11.60
CA LEU A 121 17.05 0.76 12.29
C LEU A 121 16.31 -0.37 13.03
N VAL A 122 15.15 -0.07 13.64
CA VAL A 122 14.36 -1.06 14.38
C VAL A 122 13.82 -2.13 13.44
N VAL A 123 13.23 -1.77 12.30
CA VAL A 123 12.67 -2.77 11.36
C VAL A 123 13.75 -3.55 10.59
N ARG A 124 14.97 -3.01 10.51
CA ARG A 124 16.14 -3.70 9.94
C ARG A 124 16.77 -4.69 10.92
N VAL A 125 16.71 -4.41 12.23
CA VAL A 125 17.21 -5.31 13.29
C VAL A 125 16.15 -6.33 13.71
N CYS A 126 14.88 -5.96 13.62
CA CYS A 126 13.74 -6.78 14.01
C CYS A 126 12.89 -7.17 12.78
N ASP A 127 11.59 -6.91 12.82
CA ASP A 127 10.63 -7.30 11.80
C ASP A 127 9.43 -6.33 11.72
N GLY A 128 8.48 -6.59 10.82
CA GLY A 128 7.28 -5.77 10.65
C GLY A 128 6.33 -5.92 11.85
N GLY A 129 6.30 -7.10 12.46
CA GLY A 129 5.48 -7.37 13.65
C GLY A 129 5.88 -6.52 14.86
N THR A 130 7.10 -5.99 14.88
CA THR A 130 7.59 -5.09 15.92
C THR A 130 6.87 -3.73 15.92
N VAL A 131 6.40 -3.26 14.78
CA VAL A 131 6.05 -1.84 14.54
C VAL A 131 4.81 -1.40 15.31
N SER A 132 3.72 -2.17 15.25
CA SER A 132 2.51 -1.85 16.02
C SER A 132 2.75 -1.93 17.52
N ARG A 133 3.63 -2.84 17.96
CA ARG A 133 4.00 -3.00 19.37
C ARG A 133 4.81 -1.80 19.84
N TRP A 134 5.87 -1.45 19.12
CA TRP A 134 6.71 -0.28 19.42
C TRP A 134 5.86 0.98 19.49
N SER A 135 5.05 1.24 18.46
CA SER A 135 4.13 2.38 18.42
C SER A 135 3.23 2.42 19.66
N ALA A 136 2.55 1.31 19.97
CA ALA A 136 1.64 1.25 21.10
C ALA A 136 2.31 1.48 22.47
N MET A 137 3.56 1.02 22.66
CA MET A 137 4.28 1.27 23.91
C MET A 137 4.50 2.76 24.11
N GLN A 138 4.93 3.45 23.06
CA GLN A 138 5.24 4.88 23.15
C GLN A 138 3.98 5.74 23.18
N ILE A 139 2.91 5.33 22.48
CA ILE A 139 1.57 5.91 22.62
C ILE A 139 1.11 5.85 24.07
N GLY A 140 1.19 4.68 24.72
CA GLY A 140 0.78 4.50 26.11
C GLY A 140 1.57 5.40 27.07
N MET A 141 2.90 5.45 26.94
CA MET A 141 3.75 6.32 27.75
C MET A 141 3.45 7.81 27.54
N SER A 142 3.14 8.20 26.31
CA SER A 142 2.84 9.60 25.97
C SER A 142 1.48 10.03 26.50
N PHE A 143 0.47 9.15 26.47
CA PHE A 143 -0.81 9.42 27.14
C PHE A 143 -0.64 9.56 28.66
N ILE A 144 0.17 8.69 29.28
CA ILE A 144 0.48 8.80 30.72
C ILE A 144 1.07 10.17 31.06
N ALA A 145 2.09 10.58 30.31
CA ALA A 145 2.82 11.81 30.58
C ALA A 145 1.99 13.07 30.27
N ALA A 146 1.43 13.17 29.06
CA ALA A 146 0.71 14.37 28.62
C ALA A 146 -0.58 14.60 29.41
N TYR A 147 -1.34 13.54 29.70
CA TYR A 147 -2.61 13.65 30.43
C TYR A 147 -2.49 13.42 31.94
N LYS A 148 -1.26 13.32 32.46
CA LYS A 148 -0.96 13.19 33.90
C LYS A 148 -1.67 12.00 34.56
N LEU A 149 -1.73 10.89 33.84
CA LEU A 149 -2.41 9.67 34.30
C LEU A 149 -1.54 8.90 35.30
N CYS A 150 -2.14 7.99 36.06
CA CYS A 150 -1.36 7.08 36.89
C CYS A 150 -0.54 6.14 35.99
N ALA A 151 0.77 6.10 36.21
CA ALA A 151 1.71 5.28 35.45
C ALA A 151 1.55 3.78 35.77
N GLY A 152 0.49 3.15 35.25
CA GLY A 152 0.19 1.73 35.42
C GLY A 152 -1.15 1.44 36.11
N GLU A 153 -2.19 2.27 35.90
CA GLU A 153 -3.55 1.95 36.34
C GLU A 153 -4.35 1.13 35.32
N ALA A 154 -5.52 0.64 35.74
CA ALA A 154 -6.36 -0.23 34.90
C ALA A 154 -6.82 0.42 33.58
N ALA A 155 -6.95 1.74 33.51
CA ALA A 155 -7.31 2.44 32.28
C ALA A 155 -6.19 2.37 31.22
N ILE A 156 -4.92 2.23 31.62
CA ILE A 156 -3.78 2.11 30.69
C ILE A 156 -3.90 0.86 29.79
N ALA A 157 -4.58 -0.17 30.28
CA ALA A 157 -4.88 -1.36 29.48
C ALA A 157 -5.82 -1.06 28.29
N ASP A 158 -6.75 -0.10 28.42
CA ASP A 158 -7.66 0.27 27.35
C ASP A 158 -6.91 0.96 26.21
N PHE A 159 -6.00 1.89 26.53
CA PHE A 159 -5.11 2.52 25.54
C PHE A 159 -4.23 1.47 24.85
N SER A 160 -3.73 0.50 25.62
CA SER A 160 -2.92 -0.60 25.08
C SER A 160 -3.72 -1.47 24.09
N TYR A 161 -4.98 -1.79 24.41
CA TYR A 161 -5.84 -2.57 23.53
C TYR A 161 -6.25 -1.77 22.28
N ALA A 162 -6.59 -0.49 22.44
CA ALA A 162 -6.90 0.40 21.34
C ALA A 162 -5.75 0.49 20.34
N ALA A 163 -4.54 0.82 20.82
CA ALA A 163 -3.36 1.04 19.98
C ALA A 163 -2.78 -0.25 19.36
N LYS A 164 -3.13 -1.43 19.87
CA LYS A 164 -2.60 -2.72 19.38
C LYS A 164 -3.61 -3.56 18.61
N HIS A 165 -4.89 -3.27 18.76
CA HIS A 165 -5.97 -4.13 18.24
C HIS A 165 -7.17 -3.34 17.74
N ALA A 166 -7.84 -2.58 18.61
CA ALA A 166 -9.18 -2.05 18.28
C ALA A 166 -9.14 -0.99 17.17
N ASP A 167 -8.12 -0.13 17.18
CA ASP A 167 -8.00 1.03 16.30
C ASP A 167 -6.67 1.07 15.54
N VAL A 168 -6.00 -0.08 15.41
CA VAL A 168 -4.74 -0.18 14.66
C VAL A 168 -4.99 -0.62 13.22
N ILE A 169 -4.36 0.07 12.27
CA ILE A 169 -4.34 -0.29 10.86
C ILE A 169 -2.91 -0.66 10.49
N SER A 170 -2.70 -1.95 10.25
CA SER A 170 -1.43 -2.51 9.77
C SER A 170 -1.31 -2.38 8.26
N MET A 171 -0.10 -2.17 7.76
CA MET A 171 0.16 -2.14 6.32
C MET A 171 -0.04 -3.53 5.69
N GLY A 172 0.24 -4.58 6.45
CA GLY A 172 0.00 -5.94 6.02
C GLY A 172 -0.44 -6.88 7.15
N SER A 173 -1.25 -7.88 6.80
CA SER A 173 -1.75 -8.90 7.72
C SER A 173 -0.72 -10.02 7.97
N ILE A 174 -1.00 -10.88 8.97
CA ILE A 174 -0.15 -12.06 9.24
C ILE A 174 -0.25 -13.09 8.12
N LEU A 175 0.80 -13.90 7.96
CA LEU A 175 0.82 -14.95 6.93
C LEU A 175 0.65 -16.38 7.49
N PRO A 176 0.07 -17.30 6.70
CA PRO A 176 -0.09 -18.70 7.08
C PRO A 176 1.23 -19.42 7.36
N ALA A 177 1.17 -20.50 8.14
CA ALA A 177 2.33 -21.21 8.69
C ALA A 177 3.42 -21.59 7.67
N ARG A 178 3.05 -21.98 6.44
CA ARG A 178 4.02 -22.35 5.39
C ARG A 178 4.97 -21.20 5.02
N ARG A 179 4.52 -19.97 5.18
CA ARG A 179 5.25 -18.74 4.89
C ARG A 179 5.16 -17.76 6.07
N ALA A 180 5.23 -18.29 7.29
CA ALA A 180 4.91 -17.62 8.55
C ALA A 180 5.67 -16.30 8.75
N ARG A 181 4.93 -15.19 8.75
CA ARG A 181 5.41 -13.85 9.07
C ARG A 181 4.37 -13.12 9.91
N GLY A 182 4.85 -12.21 10.76
CA GLY A 182 3.99 -11.28 11.48
C GLY A 182 3.36 -10.23 10.55
N PRO A 183 2.59 -9.28 11.12
CA PRO A 183 2.05 -8.15 10.36
C PRO A 183 3.16 -7.29 9.73
N ASN A 184 2.77 -6.39 8.82
CA ASN A 184 3.65 -5.41 8.15
C ASN A 184 4.82 -6.01 7.34
N GLU A 185 4.75 -7.28 6.96
CA GLU A 185 5.67 -7.85 5.96
C GLU A 185 5.05 -7.77 4.55
N PRO A 186 5.84 -7.67 3.47
CA PRO A 186 5.34 -7.42 2.12
C PRO A 186 4.22 -8.37 1.66
N GLY A 187 4.32 -9.66 2.01
CA GLY A 187 3.30 -10.64 1.60
C GLY A 187 1.92 -10.42 2.23
N GLY A 188 1.83 -9.62 3.30
CA GLY A 188 0.56 -9.30 3.94
C GLY A 188 -0.10 -8.02 3.40
N VAL A 189 0.58 -7.25 2.55
CA VAL A 189 0.13 -5.95 2.02
C VAL A 189 -0.78 -6.18 0.81
N PRO A 190 -2.10 -5.87 0.91
CA PRO A 190 -3.04 -6.01 -0.21
C PRO A 190 -2.70 -5.08 -1.38
N PHE A 191 -3.13 -5.43 -2.59
CA PHE A 191 -2.84 -4.64 -3.80
C PHE A 191 -3.43 -3.23 -3.74
N GLY A 192 -4.65 -3.08 -3.24
CA GLY A 192 -5.26 -1.75 -3.04
C GLY A 192 -4.47 -0.89 -2.05
N VAL A 193 -4.00 -1.49 -0.96
CA VAL A 193 -3.15 -0.77 0.02
C VAL A 193 -1.82 -0.36 -0.59
N MET A 194 -1.20 -1.22 -1.42
CA MET A 194 0.01 -0.84 -2.16
C MET A 194 -0.25 0.32 -3.12
N ALA A 195 -1.38 0.32 -3.83
CA ALA A 195 -1.77 1.42 -4.70
C ALA A 195 -1.92 2.74 -3.92
N ASP A 196 -2.57 2.71 -2.75
CA ASP A 196 -2.77 3.89 -1.89
C ASP A 196 -1.48 4.39 -1.20
N ILE A 197 -0.50 3.51 -0.97
CA ILE A 197 0.82 3.90 -0.48
C ILE A 197 1.53 4.80 -1.49
N ILE A 198 1.39 4.51 -2.79
CA ILE A 198 2.03 5.27 -3.86
C ILE A 198 1.29 6.58 -4.09
N GLN A 199 2.05 7.67 -4.07
CA GLN A 199 1.49 9.02 -3.97
C GLN A 199 1.31 9.72 -5.33
N THR A 200 1.44 8.99 -6.43
CA THR A 200 1.32 9.56 -7.77
C THR A 200 -0.10 10.08 -8.05
N SER A 201 -1.13 9.41 -7.49
CA SER A 201 -2.55 9.76 -7.66
C SER A 201 -2.92 11.16 -7.18
N ARG A 202 -2.17 11.73 -6.22
CA ARG A 202 -2.41 13.09 -5.70
C ARG A 202 -1.59 14.18 -6.40
N VAL A 203 -0.73 13.82 -7.37
CA VAL A 203 0.14 14.76 -8.09
C VAL A 203 0.06 14.63 -9.62
N SER A 204 -0.75 13.69 -10.13
CA SER A 204 -0.92 13.44 -11.55
C SER A 204 -2.37 13.09 -11.85
N ASP A 205 -2.94 13.75 -12.85
CA ASP A 205 -4.27 13.42 -13.39
C ASP A 205 -4.21 12.39 -14.53
N ASP A 206 -3.00 12.01 -14.95
CA ASP A 206 -2.77 10.98 -15.97
C ASP A 206 -2.96 9.56 -15.36
N PRO A 207 -4.01 8.82 -15.74
CA PRO A 207 -4.32 7.52 -15.15
C PRO A 207 -3.33 6.41 -15.57
N ALA A 208 -2.71 6.52 -16.75
CA ALA A 208 -1.64 5.63 -17.17
C ALA A 208 -0.42 5.83 -16.27
N LYS A 209 0.03 7.09 -16.09
CA LYS A 209 1.16 7.39 -15.20
C LYS A 209 0.92 6.94 -13.76
N VAL A 210 -0.27 7.16 -13.23
CA VAL A 210 -0.63 6.70 -11.87
C VAL A 210 -0.52 5.19 -11.77
N SER A 211 -1.04 4.45 -12.75
CA SER A 211 -1.01 2.98 -12.78
C SER A 211 0.43 2.44 -12.92
N LEU A 212 1.24 3.03 -13.80
CA LEU A 212 2.62 2.63 -14.06
C LEU A 212 3.52 2.82 -12.84
N GLU A 213 3.37 3.92 -12.10
CA GLU A 213 4.12 4.15 -10.85
C GLU A 213 3.73 3.15 -9.74
N VAL A 214 2.46 2.77 -9.66
CA VAL A 214 2.01 1.70 -8.76
C VAL A 214 2.64 0.36 -9.16
N ILE A 215 2.64 0.03 -10.45
CA ILE A 215 3.25 -1.20 -10.97
C ILE A 215 4.76 -1.23 -10.68
N ALA A 216 5.48 -0.12 -10.90
CA ALA A 216 6.91 -0.04 -10.65
C ALA A 216 7.26 -0.31 -9.18
N ALA A 217 6.51 0.29 -8.24
CA ALA A 217 6.69 0.06 -6.82
C ALA A 217 6.28 -1.37 -6.41
N ALA A 218 5.15 -1.86 -6.92
CA ALA A 218 4.65 -3.20 -6.63
C ALA A 218 5.62 -4.28 -7.15
N ALA A 219 6.11 -4.19 -8.38
CA ALA A 219 7.10 -5.11 -8.93
C ALA A 219 8.40 -5.09 -8.12
N THR A 220 8.85 -3.91 -7.71
CA THR A 220 10.03 -3.76 -6.83
C THR A 220 9.83 -4.47 -5.49
N ILE A 221 8.69 -4.25 -4.81
CA ILE A 221 8.45 -4.81 -3.47
C ILE A 221 8.07 -6.29 -3.54
N TYR A 222 7.14 -6.67 -4.41
CA TYR A 222 6.61 -8.02 -4.48
C TYR A 222 7.57 -8.99 -5.20
N ASP A 223 8.22 -8.60 -6.29
CA ASP A 223 9.11 -9.52 -6.99
C ASP A 223 10.54 -9.48 -6.45
N GLN A 224 11.13 -8.30 -6.27
CA GLN A 224 12.56 -8.23 -5.89
C GLN A 224 12.78 -8.50 -4.40
N ILE A 225 11.98 -7.89 -3.52
CA ILE A 225 12.14 -8.04 -2.07
C ILE A 225 11.38 -9.28 -1.57
N TRP A 226 10.08 -9.37 -1.83
CA TRP A 226 9.26 -10.42 -1.26
C TRP A 226 9.54 -11.79 -1.88
N LEU A 227 9.25 -11.97 -3.16
CA LEU A 227 9.47 -13.25 -3.84
C LEU A 227 10.97 -13.55 -3.98
N GLY A 228 11.76 -12.56 -4.40
CA GLY A 228 13.18 -12.68 -4.75
C GLY A 228 14.14 -12.76 -3.56
N SER A 229 13.69 -12.41 -2.36
CA SER A 229 14.49 -12.55 -1.14
C SER A 229 13.76 -13.32 -0.04
N TYR A 230 12.63 -12.82 0.46
CA TYR A 230 11.94 -13.44 1.60
C TYR A 230 11.44 -14.86 1.31
N MET A 231 11.00 -15.13 0.08
CA MET A 231 10.43 -16.42 -0.33
C MET A 231 11.41 -17.30 -1.11
N SER A 232 12.59 -16.77 -1.47
CA SER A 232 13.63 -17.51 -2.17
C SER A 232 15.04 -17.10 -1.73
N GLY A 233 15.63 -16.07 -2.35
CA GLY A 233 16.98 -15.55 -2.08
C GLY A 233 18.01 -15.89 -3.16
N GLY A 234 19.24 -15.37 -2.99
CA GLY A 234 20.34 -15.53 -3.94
C GLY A 234 20.43 -14.36 -4.92
N VAL A 235 20.63 -14.65 -6.21
CA VAL A 235 20.65 -13.62 -7.27
C VAL A 235 19.31 -12.87 -7.34
N GLY A 236 18.21 -13.59 -7.08
CA GLY A 236 16.87 -13.00 -7.00
C GLY A 236 16.25 -12.74 -8.36
N PHE A 237 15.29 -11.82 -8.38
CA PHE A 237 14.32 -11.60 -9.47
C PHE A 237 14.39 -10.20 -10.06
N THR A 238 15.59 -9.61 -10.09
CA THR A 238 15.79 -8.22 -10.53
C THR A 238 15.13 -7.95 -11.88
N GLN A 239 15.45 -8.75 -12.89
CA GLN A 239 15.00 -8.53 -14.26
C GLN A 239 13.56 -8.98 -14.54
N TYR A 240 12.96 -9.80 -13.66
CA TYR A 240 11.51 -10.02 -13.72
C TYR A 240 10.76 -8.73 -13.38
N ALA A 241 11.22 -8.01 -12.37
CA ALA A 241 10.61 -6.76 -11.96
C ALA A 241 10.94 -5.59 -12.89
N THR A 242 12.21 -5.43 -13.31
CA THR A 242 12.63 -4.27 -14.13
C THR A 242 11.87 -4.20 -15.44
N ALA A 243 11.47 -5.34 -16.01
CA ALA A 243 10.68 -5.36 -17.24
C ALA A 243 9.38 -4.53 -17.15
N ALA A 244 8.85 -4.33 -15.94
CA ALA A 244 7.64 -3.54 -15.71
C ALA A 244 7.90 -2.06 -15.39
N TYR A 245 9.16 -1.61 -15.35
CA TYR A 245 9.51 -0.22 -15.00
C TYR A 245 10.77 0.33 -15.70
N THR A 246 11.29 -0.34 -16.71
CA THR A 246 12.42 0.14 -17.51
C THR A 246 12.05 0.25 -18.98
N ASP A 247 12.84 1.08 -19.67
CA ASP A 247 12.89 1.19 -21.14
C ASP A 247 11.58 1.65 -21.79
N ASP A 248 10.65 2.18 -20.98
CA ASP A 248 9.32 2.70 -21.36
C ASP A 248 8.47 1.69 -22.17
N ILE A 249 8.77 0.39 -22.06
CA ILE A 249 8.09 -0.66 -22.84
C ILE A 249 6.67 -0.86 -22.32
N LEU A 250 6.49 -0.97 -21.00
CA LEU A 250 5.15 -1.08 -20.42
C LEU A 250 4.38 0.22 -20.60
N ASP A 251 5.06 1.37 -20.48
CA ASP A 251 4.49 2.68 -20.70
C ASP A 251 3.88 2.76 -22.11
N ASP A 252 4.63 2.44 -23.16
CA ASP A 252 4.15 2.41 -24.55
C ASP A 252 2.86 1.59 -24.69
N PHE A 253 2.83 0.38 -24.13
CA PHE A 253 1.68 -0.52 -24.29
C PHE A 253 0.46 -0.04 -23.50
N VAL A 254 0.66 0.55 -22.31
CA VAL A 254 -0.41 1.12 -21.49
C VAL A 254 -0.97 2.37 -22.17
N TYR A 255 -0.14 3.24 -22.74
CA TYR A 255 -0.60 4.43 -23.45
C TYR A 255 -1.33 4.08 -24.74
N TYR A 256 -0.84 3.09 -25.52
CA TYR A 256 -1.58 2.56 -26.68
C TYR A 256 -2.99 2.10 -26.29
N GLY A 257 -3.08 1.27 -25.24
CA GLY A 257 -4.35 0.74 -24.79
C GLY A 257 -5.27 1.81 -24.19
N MET A 258 -4.72 2.84 -23.52
CA MET A 258 -5.47 3.99 -23.04
C MET A 258 -6.05 4.80 -24.20
N GLU A 259 -5.27 5.09 -25.25
CA GLU A 259 -5.72 5.81 -26.44
C GLU A 259 -6.83 5.04 -27.16
N TYR A 260 -6.63 3.73 -27.38
CA TYR A 260 -7.65 2.86 -27.97
C TYR A 260 -8.98 2.90 -27.19
N VAL A 261 -8.89 2.87 -25.85
CA VAL A 261 -10.05 2.92 -24.97
C VAL A 261 -10.74 4.27 -25.00
N ASP A 262 -9.98 5.37 -24.93
CA ASP A 262 -10.57 6.71 -24.90
C ASP A 262 -11.30 7.02 -26.22
N ASP A 263 -10.71 6.66 -27.35
CA ASP A 263 -11.31 6.85 -28.68
C ASP A 263 -12.59 6.03 -28.88
N LYS A 264 -12.63 4.79 -28.38
CA LYS A 264 -13.72 3.84 -28.66
C LYS A 264 -14.84 3.85 -27.62
N TYR A 265 -14.48 4.01 -26.35
CA TYR A 265 -15.39 3.86 -25.21
C TYR A 265 -15.44 5.11 -24.33
N GLY A 266 -14.39 5.94 -24.34
CA GLY A 266 -14.12 6.95 -23.32
C GLY A 266 -13.61 6.33 -22.02
N ILE A 267 -12.76 7.04 -21.29
CA ILE A 267 -12.31 6.61 -19.95
C ILE A 267 -13.53 6.45 -19.02
N CYS A 268 -13.63 5.27 -18.41
CA CYS A 268 -14.77 4.82 -17.59
C CYS A 268 -16.13 4.91 -18.29
N GLY A 269 -16.15 4.89 -19.63
CA GLY A 269 -17.33 5.16 -20.45
C GLY A 269 -18.20 3.93 -20.77
N THR A 270 -17.78 2.72 -20.37
CA THR A 270 -18.52 1.49 -20.66
C THR A 270 -18.69 0.56 -19.44
N LYS A 271 -19.60 -0.41 -19.54
CA LYS A 271 -19.84 -1.41 -18.50
C LYS A 271 -18.86 -2.56 -18.60
N ALA A 272 -18.53 -3.17 -17.46
CA ALA A 272 -17.80 -4.42 -17.40
C ALA A 272 -18.63 -5.59 -17.96
N THR A 273 -18.45 -5.90 -19.25
CA THR A 273 -19.04 -7.08 -19.90
C THR A 273 -17.95 -7.94 -20.54
N ASN A 274 -18.28 -9.20 -20.83
CA ASN A 274 -17.32 -10.13 -21.42
C ASN A 274 -16.86 -9.65 -22.81
N GLU A 275 -17.76 -9.04 -23.58
CA GLU A 275 -17.47 -8.49 -24.91
C GLU A 275 -16.46 -7.34 -24.84
N VAL A 276 -16.62 -6.44 -23.86
CA VAL A 276 -15.68 -5.33 -23.63
C VAL A 276 -14.30 -5.86 -23.22
N VAL A 277 -14.27 -6.84 -22.32
CA VAL A 277 -13.01 -7.49 -21.91
C VAL A 277 -12.33 -8.16 -23.11
N HIS A 278 -13.08 -8.90 -23.93
CA HIS A 278 -12.53 -9.59 -25.10
C HIS A 278 -12.00 -8.62 -26.15
N ASP A 279 -12.72 -7.53 -26.41
CA ASP A 279 -12.31 -6.53 -27.39
C ASP A 279 -10.98 -5.87 -26.99
N ILE A 280 -10.95 -5.24 -25.81
CA ILE A 280 -9.80 -4.44 -25.39
C ILE A 280 -8.59 -5.32 -25.09
N ALA A 281 -8.78 -6.43 -24.37
CA ALA A 281 -7.65 -7.28 -24.02
C ALA A 281 -7.04 -7.93 -25.28
N ALA A 282 -7.85 -8.38 -26.24
CA ALA A 282 -7.31 -8.94 -27.48
C ALA A 282 -6.53 -7.90 -28.29
N GLU A 283 -7.08 -6.69 -28.45
CA GLU A 283 -6.44 -5.59 -29.18
C GLU A 283 -5.06 -5.25 -28.57
N VAL A 284 -5.03 -4.95 -27.27
CA VAL A 284 -3.81 -4.52 -26.58
C VAL A 284 -2.79 -5.66 -26.46
N THR A 285 -3.25 -6.90 -26.29
CA THR A 285 -2.36 -8.06 -26.33
C THR A 285 -1.71 -8.19 -27.70
N MET A 286 -2.47 -8.13 -28.79
CA MET A 286 -1.87 -8.26 -30.13
C MET A 286 -0.88 -7.14 -30.42
N TYR A 287 -1.22 -5.88 -30.09
CA TYR A 287 -0.29 -4.76 -30.21
C TYR A 287 1.04 -5.03 -29.49
N GLY A 288 0.99 -5.44 -28.22
CA GLY A 288 2.21 -5.71 -27.45
C GLY A 288 3.02 -6.88 -28.01
N LEU A 289 2.38 -7.92 -28.54
CA LEU A 289 3.06 -9.05 -29.18
C LEU A 289 3.71 -8.64 -30.51
N GLU A 290 3.04 -7.82 -31.30
CA GLU A 290 3.58 -7.23 -32.54
C GLU A 290 4.82 -6.38 -32.25
N GLN A 291 4.83 -5.62 -31.14
CA GLN A 291 6.03 -4.86 -30.76
C GLN A 291 7.22 -5.79 -30.47
N TYR A 292 6.99 -6.95 -29.85
CA TYR A 292 8.06 -7.94 -29.64
C TYR A 292 8.54 -8.62 -30.93
N GLU A 293 7.95 -8.36 -32.10
CA GLU A 293 8.54 -8.76 -33.38
C GLU A 293 9.79 -7.91 -33.71
N TYR A 294 9.97 -6.74 -33.08
CA TYR A 294 11.23 -5.99 -33.13
C TYR A 294 12.34 -6.76 -32.39
N PRO A 295 13.41 -7.21 -33.08
CA PRO A 295 14.39 -8.12 -32.48
C PRO A 295 15.12 -7.55 -31.25
N ALA A 296 15.38 -6.24 -31.24
CA ALA A 296 16.05 -5.59 -30.10
C ALA A 296 15.17 -5.59 -28.84
N LEU A 297 13.86 -5.37 -28.99
CA LEU A 297 12.90 -5.41 -27.89
C LEU A 297 12.70 -6.85 -27.37
N MET A 298 12.67 -7.83 -28.29
CA MET A 298 12.65 -9.25 -27.95
C MET A 298 13.90 -9.68 -27.17
N GLU A 299 15.06 -9.14 -27.53
CA GLU A 299 16.34 -9.43 -26.87
C GLU A 299 16.43 -8.76 -25.49
N ASP A 300 15.89 -7.55 -25.34
CA ASP A 300 15.82 -6.83 -24.06
C ASP A 300 14.96 -7.59 -23.04
N HIS A 301 13.69 -7.84 -23.37
CA HIS A 301 12.83 -8.74 -22.60
C HIS A 301 12.99 -10.20 -23.04
N PHE A 302 14.21 -10.74 -22.91
CA PHE A 302 14.55 -12.10 -23.36
C PHE A 302 13.72 -13.21 -22.67
N GLY A 303 13.30 -13.00 -21.43
CA GLY A 303 12.52 -13.94 -20.65
C GLY A 303 11.02 -13.89 -20.99
N GLY A 304 10.41 -15.05 -21.21
CA GLY A 304 8.98 -15.13 -21.52
C GLY A 304 8.08 -14.49 -20.45
N SER A 305 8.40 -14.68 -19.17
CA SER A 305 7.65 -14.08 -18.06
C SER A 305 7.73 -12.56 -17.98
N GLN A 306 8.84 -11.96 -18.42
CA GLN A 306 8.97 -10.50 -18.50
C GLN A 306 7.92 -9.97 -19.49
N ARG A 307 7.93 -10.53 -20.70
CA ARG A 307 7.01 -10.10 -21.77
C ARG A 307 5.56 -10.33 -21.43
N THR A 308 5.23 -11.49 -20.88
CA THR A 308 3.83 -11.79 -20.60
C THR A 308 3.28 -11.00 -19.42
N ALA A 309 4.12 -10.64 -18.44
CA ALA A 309 3.72 -9.71 -17.39
C ALA A 309 3.44 -8.32 -17.97
N VAL A 310 4.33 -7.79 -18.82
CA VAL A 310 4.18 -6.48 -19.45
C VAL A 310 2.94 -6.40 -20.35
N VAL A 311 2.75 -7.35 -21.25
CA VAL A 311 1.61 -7.36 -22.19
C VAL A 311 0.29 -7.51 -21.43
N SER A 312 0.25 -8.39 -20.43
CA SER A 312 -0.97 -8.61 -19.64
C SER A 312 -1.28 -7.47 -18.68
N ALA A 313 -0.26 -6.76 -18.18
CA ALA A 313 -0.43 -5.53 -17.41
C ALA A 313 -1.10 -4.46 -18.27
N ALA A 314 -0.58 -4.22 -19.48
CA ALA A 314 -1.17 -3.25 -20.41
C ALA A 314 -2.62 -3.59 -20.77
N ALA A 315 -2.90 -4.85 -21.12
CA ALA A 315 -4.26 -5.30 -21.41
C ALA A 315 -5.21 -5.14 -20.22
N GLY A 316 -4.78 -5.53 -19.02
CA GLY A 316 -5.59 -5.42 -17.81
C GLY A 316 -5.86 -3.97 -17.39
N CYS A 317 -4.85 -3.11 -17.43
CA CYS A 317 -4.99 -1.67 -17.18
C CYS A 317 -5.97 -1.04 -18.17
N SER A 318 -5.86 -1.35 -19.46
CA SER A 318 -6.73 -0.81 -20.51
C SER A 318 -8.20 -1.20 -20.29
N VAL A 319 -8.46 -2.47 -19.96
CA VAL A 319 -9.82 -2.91 -19.61
C VAL A 319 -10.35 -2.17 -18.36
N ALA A 320 -9.51 -1.96 -17.35
CA ALA A 320 -9.89 -1.19 -16.17
C ALA A 320 -10.17 0.29 -16.50
N PHE A 321 -9.37 0.91 -17.37
CA PHE A 321 -9.59 2.28 -17.84
C PHE A 321 -10.92 2.43 -18.56
N ALA A 322 -11.36 1.45 -19.34
CA ALA A 322 -12.65 1.52 -20.04
C ALA A 322 -13.84 1.36 -19.09
N THR A 323 -13.69 0.49 -18.08
CA THR A 323 -14.82 0.00 -17.29
C THR A 323 -14.95 0.61 -15.89
N GLY A 324 -13.89 1.26 -15.39
CA GLY A 324 -13.79 1.67 -14.00
C GLY A 324 -13.89 0.50 -13.02
N ASN A 325 -13.49 -0.72 -13.43
CA ASN A 325 -13.66 -1.94 -12.65
C ASN A 325 -12.41 -2.83 -12.69
N SER A 326 -11.78 -3.00 -11.52
CA SER A 326 -10.55 -3.79 -11.37
C SER A 326 -10.73 -5.29 -11.62
N ASN A 327 -11.90 -5.87 -11.30
CA ASN A 327 -12.21 -7.27 -11.59
C ASN A 327 -12.39 -7.53 -13.10
N ALA A 328 -12.86 -6.53 -13.86
CA ALA A 328 -12.83 -6.61 -15.32
C ALA A 328 -11.38 -6.53 -15.82
N GLY A 329 -10.58 -5.61 -15.27
CA GLY A 329 -9.15 -5.47 -15.57
C GLY A 329 -8.37 -6.77 -15.38
N ILE A 330 -8.49 -7.43 -14.23
CA ILE A 330 -7.81 -8.71 -13.99
C ILE A 330 -8.32 -9.84 -14.89
N ASN A 331 -9.57 -9.78 -15.36
CA ASN A 331 -10.06 -10.72 -16.37
C ASN A 331 -9.39 -10.47 -17.74
N GLY A 332 -9.19 -9.20 -18.11
CA GLY A 332 -8.37 -8.79 -19.26
C GLY A 332 -6.93 -9.29 -19.18
N TRP A 333 -6.30 -9.20 -18.00
CA TRP A 333 -4.99 -9.81 -17.74
C TRP A 333 -5.00 -11.31 -18.07
N TYR A 334 -5.96 -12.08 -17.55
CA TYR A 334 -5.99 -13.53 -17.77
C TYR A 334 -6.27 -13.90 -19.24
N LEU A 335 -7.11 -13.12 -19.94
CA LEU A 335 -7.33 -13.34 -21.36
C LEU A 335 -6.05 -13.07 -22.17
N SER A 336 -5.31 -12.00 -21.85
CA SER A 336 -4.01 -11.72 -22.45
C SER A 336 -3.03 -12.89 -22.32
N GLN A 337 -2.97 -13.52 -21.14
CA GLN A 337 -2.11 -14.69 -20.89
C GLN A 337 -2.47 -15.87 -21.82
N ILE A 338 -3.77 -16.14 -22.02
CA ILE A 338 -4.25 -17.20 -22.91
C ILE A 338 -3.87 -16.89 -24.37
N LEU A 339 -4.13 -15.66 -24.82
CA LEU A 339 -3.83 -15.23 -26.19
C LEU A 339 -2.32 -15.28 -26.48
N HIS A 340 -1.49 -14.77 -25.58
CA HIS A 340 -0.03 -14.81 -25.71
C HIS A 340 0.47 -16.25 -25.83
N LYS A 341 -0.01 -17.15 -24.96
CA LYS A 341 0.39 -18.56 -24.97
C LYS A 341 0.15 -19.20 -26.34
N GLU A 342 -1.03 -18.97 -26.93
CA GLU A 342 -1.38 -19.55 -28.22
C GLU A 342 -0.66 -18.87 -29.39
N ALA A 343 -0.45 -17.54 -29.33
CA ALA A 343 0.25 -16.79 -30.37
C ALA A 343 1.72 -17.23 -30.53
N HIS A 344 2.42 -17.41 -29.41
CA HIS A 344 3.87 -17.70 -29.43
C HIS A 344 4.21 -19.15 -29.09
N SER A 345 3.23 -20.00 -28.78
CA SER A 345 3.42 -21.37 -28.28
C SER A 345 4.33 -21.43 -27.04
N ARG A 346 4.39 -20.34 -26.28
CA ARG A 346 5.18 -20.16 -25.06
C ARG A 346 4.58 -19.01 -24.24
N LEU A 347 4.85 -19.02 -22.94
CA LEU A 347 4.39 -17.98 -22.02
C LEU A 347 5.52 -17.57 -21.07
N GLY A 348 5.51 -18.09 -19.83
CA GLY A 348 6.52 -17.83 -18.81
C GLY A 348 7.37 -19.03 -18.43
N PHE A 349 8.07 -18.93 -17.30
CA PHE A 349 8.82 -20.03 -16.69
C PHE A 349 7.90 -21.17 -16.22
N TYR A 350 8.50 -22.29 -15.80
CA TYR A 350 7.75 -23.43 -15.25
C TYR A 350 6.95 -23.03 -14.00
N GLY A 351 5.63 -23.02 -14.11
CA GLY A 351 4.72 -22.67 -13.00
C GLY A 351 4.37 -21.18 -12.95
N TYR A 352 4.79 -20.38 -13.93
CA TYR A 352 4.36 -18.98 -14.08
C TYR A 352 2.83 -18.89 -14.12
N ASP A 353 2.20 -19.71 -14.95
CA ASP A 353 0.77 -19.63 -15.26
C ASP A 353 -0.13 -20.40 -14.29
N LEU A 354 0.37 -20.79 -13.11
CA LEU A 354 -0.47 -21.46 -12.11
C LEU A 354 -1.68 -20.61 -11.75
N GLN A 355 -1.47 -19.31 -11.50
CA GLN A 355 -2.56 -18.39 -11.19
C GLN A 355 -3.38 -18.06 -12.43
N ASP A 356 -2.76 -17.98 -13.61
CA ASP A 356 -3.41 -17.54 -14.83
C ASP A 356 -4.35 -18.61 -15.40
N GLN A 357 -3.99 -19.90 -15.29
CA GLN A 357 -4.89 -21.02 -15.63
C GLN A 357 -6.11 -21.11 -14.69
N CYS A 358 -5.95 -20.70 -13.42
CA CYS A 358 -7.06 -20.61 -12.45
C CYS A 358 -7.80 -19.27 -12.53
N GLY A 359 -7.23 -18.28 -13.21
CA GLY A 359 -7.56 -16.87 -13.05
C GLY A 359 -8.95 -16.54 -13.57
N ALA A 360 -9.26 -17.00 -14.78
CA ALA A 360 -10.55 -16.76 -15.42
C ALA A 360 -11.73 -17.23 -14.54
N SER A 361 -11.66 -18.44 -13.97
CA SER A 361 -12.72 -18.97 -13.10
C SER A 361 -12.78 -18.28 -11.74
N ASN A 362 -11.66 -17.84 -11.19
CA ASN A 362 -11.60 -17.23 -9.85
C ASN A 362 -11.82 -15.72 -9.84
N SER A 363 -11.68 -15.04 -10.99
CA SER A 363 -11.84 -13.57 -11.11
C SER A 363 -13.21 -13.07 -10.65
N LEU A 364 -14.27 -13.87 -10.86
CA LEU A 364 -15.66 -13.59 -10.47
C LEU A 364 -16.28 -14.67 -9.58
N SER A 365 -15.45 -15.57 -9.03
CA SER A 365 -15.93 -16.55 -8.04
C SER A 365 -16.45 -15.82 -6.79
N ILE A 366 -17.35 -16.47 -6.07
CA ILE A 366 -17.89 -16.01 -4.78
C ILE A 366 -17.60 -17.03 -3.66
N ARG A 367 -16.78 -18.05 -3.95
CA ARG A 367 -16.36 -19.05 -2.95
C ARG A 367 -15.29 -18.47 -2.04
N SER A 368 -15.21 -18.99 -0.82
CA SER A 368 -14.45 -18.40 0.29
C SER A 368 -12.97 -18.12 0.03
N ASP A 369 -12.28 -19.00 -0.70
CA ASP A 369 -10.84 -18.93 -0.98
C ASP A 369 -10.53 -18.63 -2.45
N GLU A 370 -11.53 -18.17 -3.20
CA GLU A 370 -11.42 -17.82 -4.62
C GLU A 370 -11.93 -16.40 -4.89
N GLY A 371 -13.10 -16.09 -4.35
CA GLY A 371 -13.84 -14.86 -4.61
C GLY A 371 -13.38 -13.71 -3.74
N LEU A 372 -12.73 -12.72 -4.36
CA LEU A 372 -12.33 -11.47 -3.73
C LEU A 372 -12.20 -10.37 -4.78
N ILE A 373 -12.65 -9.16 -4.43
CA ILE A 373 -12.41 -7.97 -5.28
C ILE A 373 -10.91 -7.71 -5.39
N HIS A 374 -10.43 -7.25 -6.55
CA HIS A 374 -9.00 -7.23 -6.84
C HIS A 374 -8.20 -6.39 -5.84
N GLU A 375 -8.76 -5.27 -5.38
CA GLU A 375 -8.14 -4.35 -4.41
C GLU A 375 -7.85 -5.02 -3.06
N LEU A 376 -8.66 -6.02 -2.67
CA LEU A 376 -8.49 -6.77 -1.41
C LEU A 376 -7.62 -8.02 -1.57
N ARG A 377 -7.25 -8.40 -2.80
CA ARG A 377 -6.29 -9.49 -3.05
C ARG A 377 -4.88 -9.04 -2.65
N GLY A 378 -3.98 -10.01 -2.53
CA GLY A 378 -2.58 -9.77 -2.20
C GLY A 378 -1.77 -11.07 -2.21
N PRO A 379 -0.46 -10.99 -1.92
CA PRO A 379 0.46 -12.12 -2.06
C PRO A 379 0.26 -13.29 -1.10
#